data_AF-A0A1H6C7F5-F1
#
_entry.id   AF-A0A1H6C7F5-F1
#
_cell.length_a   1.000
_cell.length_b   1.000
_cell.length_c   1.000
_cell.angle_alpha   90.00
_cell.angle_beta   90.00
_cell.angle_gamma   90.00
#
_symmetry.space_group_name_H-M   'P 1'
#
loop_
_entity.id
_entity.type
_entity.pdbx_description
1 polymer ?
#
loop_
_entity_poly.entity_id
_entity_poly.type
_entity_poly.pdbx_seq_one_letter_code
_entity_poly.pdbx_strand_id
1 'polypeptide(L)'
;MSLASPQRRLTAESPGGLGSVATCALIIATLYVGREVFVPVALAVLFSFVLAPLVKLLQKFKLPRSIAVISVVLCAFAIIAGLAMAMVGQATQLAGDLPIYQSTMREKIASLKGSDPGTGVLSRAADVLQDLSKELDRPNTPPSTRLPSAVPETRPIPVEIHQPQPGALETLRAFLTPLIQPLTTTGIVLIFVVFILLAREDLRNRFIRLTGTDDLQKTTAAFDDAAKRLSRLFLTQLLVNCGFGLVIGIGLWLIGVPSALLWGILSTILRFVPYLGAILSAIFPIVIAAAVDPGWTMLAWTAALFLIAEPLAGHVVEPLVYGRSTGLSPVAIIVAATFWTWLWGPVGLVLATPLTVCLVVLGRHVDRLEFLDVLLGDRPPLSAPEIFYQRVLAGDPAEAADKAEEVLKERSLSAYYDEVALEGLRLAAADVSRGVLDVERQSQILDTVREVLDDLSDHDDLKPTSGEMTQDAEAGAAVDQTDEAEGAADLPILSEDQIAEAFRGEGRIVLIAAQSSLDEAAALMIAQILGKHGLLARALPPDTLSSAKLSALVQSEPALICLCYLSGKSGAHMRYAIKRLRRRMPSLAIILASFSPEANADGLGEALLADQSETTLRGTCKACLDRASAAG
;
A
#
# COMPACT_ATOMS: atom_id res chain seq x y z
N MET A 1 30.87 -41.81 -36.90
CA MET A 1 30.66 -41.87 -35.42
C MET A 1 30.63 -40.44 -34.91
N SER A 2 29.45 -39.84 -34.86
CA SER A 2 29.18 -38.56 -34.19
C SER A 2 27.69 -38.58 -33.83
N LEU A 3 27.40 -38.77 -32.55
CA LEU A 3 26.06 -38.90 -32.01
C LEU A 3 25.45 -37.50 -31.90
N ALA A 4 24.47 -37.21 -32.75
CA ALA A 4 23.57 -36.09 -32.55
C ALA A 4 22.67 -36.39 -31.33
N SER A 5 22.86 -35.63 -30.25
CA SER A 5 21.94 -35.64 -29.11
C SER A 5 20.66 -34.87 -29.48
N PRO A 6 19.46 -35.43 -29.26
CA PRO A 6 18.22 -34.70 -29.46
C PRO A 6 18.06 -33.73 -28.28
N GLN A 7 18.09 -32.43 -28.57
CA GLN A 7 17.66 -31.40 -27.64
C GLN A 7 16.19 -31.64 -27.29
N ARG A 8 15.96 -32.10 -26.06
CA ARG A 8 14.64 -32.19 -25.45
C ARG A 8 14.13 -30.76 -25.24
N ARG A 9 13.36 -30.22 -26.18
CA ARG A 9 12.51 -29.06 -25.95
C ARG A 9 11.47 -29.47 -24.90
N LEU A 10 11.72 -29.14 -23.64
CA LEU A 10 10.68 -29.08 -22.64
C LEU A 10 9.87 -27.81 -22.95
N THR A 11 8.86 -27.95 -23.80
CA THR A 11 7.72 -27.05 -23.80
C THR A 11 7.04 -27.23 -22.45
N ALA A 12 7.42 -26.43 -21.46
CA ALA A 12 6.56 -26.20 -20.32
C ALA A 12 5.32 -25.49 -20.87
N GLU A 13 4.29 -26.27 -21.21
CA GLU A 13 2.94 -25.71 -21.36
C GLU A 13 2.64 -24.97 -20.06
N SER A 14 2.54 -23.64 -20.14
CA SER A 14 1.94 -22.86 -19.08
C SER A 14 0.58 -23.48 -18.80
N PRO A 15 0.26 -23.92 -17.57
CA PRO A 15 -1.07 -24.41 -17.29
C PRO A 15 -2.04 -23.30 -17.67
N GLY A 16 -2.92 -23.56 -18.66
CA GLY A 16 -3.89 -22.57 -19.13
C GLY A 16 -4.66 -22.00 -17.94
N GLY A 17 -5.17 -20.77 -18.03
CA GLY A 17 -5.80 -20.04 -16.91
C GLY A 17 -6.88 -20.82 -16.13
N LEU A 18 -7.48 -21.86 -16.72
CA LEU A 18 -8.36 -22.81 -16.03
C LEU A 18 -7.64 -23.63 -14.93
N GLY A 19 -6.40 -24.05 -15.16
CA GLY A 19 -5.60 -24.81 -14.20
C GLY A 19 -5.18 -23.99 -12.98
N SER A 20 -4.86 -22.70 -13.18
CA SER A 20 -4.53 -21.80 -12.06
C SER A 20 -5.75 -21.48 -11.21
N VAL A 21 -6.93 -21.26 -11.82
CA VAL A 21 -8.19 -21.03 -11.10
C VAL A 21 -8.60 -22.27 -10.29
N ALA A 22 -8.52 -23.46 -10.87
CA ALA A 22 -8.82 -24.71 -10.16
C ALA A 22 -7.88 -24.93 -8.97
N THR A 23 -6.59 -24.63 -9.12
CA THR A 23 -5.60 -24.72 -8.04
C THR A 23 -5.92 -23.74 -6.91
N CYS A 24 -6.27 -22.49 -7.23
CA CYS A 24 -6.66 -21.50 -6.23
C CYS A 24 -7.92 -21.92 -5.47
N ALA A 25 -8.95 -22.40 -6.16
CA ALA A 25 -10.17 -22.90 -5.53
C ALA A 25 -9.90 -24.08 -4.59
N LEU A 26 -9.03 -25.01 -4.98
CA LEU A 26 -8.62 -26.14 -4.15
C LEU A 26 -7.88 -25.69 -2.87
N ILE A 27 -6.99 -24.71 -2.98
CA ILE A 27 -6.28 -24.13 -1.83
C ILE A 27 -7.29 -23.50 -0.86
N ILE A 28 -8.21 -22.68 -1.36
CA ILE A 28 -9.23 -22.01 -0.54
C ILE A 28 -10.13 -23.04 0.14
N ALA A 29 -10.59 -24.07 -0.57
CA ALA A 29 -11.40 -25.14 0.00
C ALA A 29 -10.64 -25.89 1.10
N THR A 30 -9.35 -26.16 0.89
CA THR A 30 -8.49 -26.81 1.90
C THR A 30 -8.31 -25.95 3.14
N LEU A 31 -8.11 -24.63 2.98
CA LEU A 31 -7.99 -23.68 4.09
C LEU A 31 -9.31 -23.53 4.87
N TYR A 32 -10.45 -23.62 4.19
CA TYR A 32 -11.77 -23.56 4.82
C TYR A 32 -12.05 -24.82 5.64
N VAL A 33 -11.85 -26.00 5.05
CA VAL A 33 -12.07 -27.30 5.71
C VAL A 33 -11.07 -27.51 6.86
N GLY A 34 -9.81 -27.12 6.66
CA GLY A 34 -8.74 -27.26 7.65
C GLY A 34 -8.66 -26.16 8.70
N ARG A 35 -9.68 -25.28 8.82
CA ARG A 35 -9.64 -24.10 9.70
C ARG A 35 -9.30 -24.41 11.16
N GLU A 36 -9.71 -25.57 11.69
CA GLU A 36 -9.41 -25.99 13.07
C GLU A 36 -7.92 -26.21 13.32
N VAL A 37 -7.15 -26.48 12.26
CA VAL A 37 -5.68 -26.64 12.31
C VAL A 37 -4.97 -25.37 11.84
N PHE A 38 -5.43 -24.76 10.74
CA PHE A 38 -4.77 -23.58 10.17
C PHE A 38 -4.91 -22.33 11.02
N VAL A 39 -6.06 -22.12 11.68
CA VAL A 39 -6.26 -20.94 12.54
C VAL A 39 -5.27 -20.91 13.72
N PRO A 40 -5.11 -22.00 14.50
CA PRO A 40 -4.10 -22.03 15.56
C PRO A 40 -2.66 -21.82 15.05
N VAL A 41 -2.31 -22.41 13.90
CA VAL A 41 -0.99 -22.25 13.29
C VAL A 41 -0.76 -20.79 12.85
N ALA A 42 -1.75 -20.17 12.20
CA ALA A 42 -1.69 -18.77 11.78
C ALA A 42 -1.51 -17.82 12.98
N LEU A 43 -2.32 -18.00 14.04
CA LEU A 43 -2.18 -17.27 15.30
C LEU A 43 -0.78 -17.47 15.89
N ALA A 44 -0.29 -18.71 15.90
CA ALA A 44 1.03 -19.01 16.46
C ALA A 44 2.17 -18.37 15.68
N VAL A 45 2.11 -18.36 14.34
CA VAL A 45 3.06 -17.66 13.48
C VAL A 45 3.06 -16.16 13.81
N LEU A 46 1.89 -15.53 13.93
CA LEU A 46 1.76 -14.11 14.26
C LEU A 46 2.28 -13.78 15.66
N PHE A 47 1.87 -14.53 16.68
CA PHE A 47 2.42 -14.39 18.02
C PHE A 47 3.93 -14.62 18.05
N SER A 48 4.45 -15.54 17.23
CA SER A 48 5.89 -15.74 17.14
C SER A 48 6.61 -14.48 16.64
N PHE A 49 6.02 -13.71 15.71
CA PHE A 49 6.62 -12.45 15.23
C PHE A 49 6.65 -11.38 16.32
N VAL A 50 5.61 -11.31 17.15
CA VAL A 50 5.53 -10.39 18.29
C VAL A 50 6.49 -10.79 19.42
N LEU A 51 6.59 -12.08 19.73
CA LEU A 51 7.41 -12.60 20.83
C LEU A 51 8.89 -12.74 20.46
N ALA A 52 9.24 -12.84 19.18
CA ALA A 52 10.63 -12.95 18.70
C ALA A 52 11.58 -11.89 19.28
N PRO A 53 11.28 -10.58 19.20
CA PRO A 53 12.16 -9.55 19.73
C PRO A 53 12.37 -9.69 21.23
N LEU A 54 11.34 -10.10 21.99
CA LEU A 54 11.43 -10.35 23.42
C LEU A 54 12.35 -11.54 23.74
N VAL A 55 12.23 -12.64 22.98
CA VAL A 55 13.14 -13.80 23.11
C VAL A 55 14.58 -13.39 22.79
N LYS A 56 14.81 -12.63 21.72
CA LYS A 56 16.15 -12.13 21.36
C LYS A 56 16.71 -11.20 22.42
N LEU A 57 15.89 -10.34 23.01
CA LEU A 57 16.30 -9.46 24.11
C LEU A 57 16.76 -10.27 25.32
N LEU A 58 16.02 -11.32 25.68
CA LEU A 58 16.37 -12.20 26.80
C LEU A 58 17.63 -13.04 26.51
N GLN A 59 17.85 -13.44 25.26
CA GLN A 59 19.09 -14.10 24.83
C GLN A 59 20.33 -13.18 24.92
N LYS A 60 20.17 -11.86 24.77
CA LYS A 60 21.28 -10.91 25.01
C LYS A 60 21.79 -10.97 26.45
N PHE A 61 20.97 -11.43 27.41
CA PHE A 61 21.37 -11.71 28.78
C PHE A 61 22.00 -13.10 28.99
N LYS A 62 22.54 -13.72 27.92
CA LYS A 62 23.24 -15.03 27.92
C LYS A 62 22.37 -16.24 28.32
N LEU A 63 21.04 -16.10 28.29
CA LEU A 63 20.12 -17.23 28.51
C LEU A 63 20.09 -18.16 27.29
N PRO A 64 20.12 -19.50 27.47
CA PRO A 64 19.99 -20.44 26.38
C PRO A 64 18.59 -20.32 25.75
N ARG A 65 18.52 -20.50 24.43
CA ARG A 65 17.31 -20.25 23.63
C ARG A 65 16.06 -20.92 24.19
N SER A 66 16.14 -22.17 24.64
CA SER A 66 14.97 -22.90 25.14
C SER A 66 14.37 -22.26 26.40
N ILE A 67 15.22 -21.82 27.33
CA ILE A 67 14.77 -21.13 28.55
C ILE A 67 14.21 -19.75 28.19
N ALA A 68 14.83 -19.03 27.26
CA ALA A 68 14.33 -17.75 26.80
C ALA A 68 12.94 -17.86 26.16
N VAL A 69 12.71 -18.87 25.33
CA VAL A 69 11.39 -19.11 24.71
C VAL A 69 10.35 -19.48 25.77
N ILE A 70 10.64 -20.45 26.64
CA ILE A 70 9.68 -20.90 27.66
C ILE A 70 9.31 -19.75 28.61
N SER A 71 10.29 -18.98 29.08
CA SER A 71 10.06 -17.85 29.98
C SER A 71 9.23 -16.74 29.34
N VAL A 72 9.53 -16.36 28.09
CA VAL A 72 8.76 -15.35 27.36
C VAL A 72 7.32 -15.81 27.11
N VAL A 73 7.13 -17.05 26.69
CA VAL A 73 5.79 -17.61 26.44
C VAL A 73 4.99 -17.72 27.74
N LEU A 74 5.61 -18.20 28.82
CA LEU A 74 4.97 -18.30 30.14
C LEU A 74 4.59 -16.91 30.67
N CYS A 75 5.47 -15.92 30.52
CA CYS A 75 5.19 -14.53 30.90
C CYS A 75 4.05 -13.93 30.08
N ALA A 76 4.05 -14.11 28.75
CA ALA A 76 2.98 -13.64 27.89
C ALA A 76 1.63 -14.28 28.26
N PHE A 77 1.61 -15.59 28.52
CA PHE A 77 0.41 -16.29 28.95
C PHE A 77 -0.06 -15.82 30.33
N ALA A 78 0.85 -15.61 31.28
CA ALA A 78 0.51 -15.08 32.59
C ALA A 78 -0.12 -13.67 32.50
N ILE A 79 0.40 -12.81 31.61
CA ILE A 79 -0.18 -11.49 31.34
C ILE A 79 -1.59 -11.64 30.76
N ILE A 80 -1.78 -12.46 29.72
CA ILE A 80 -3.09 -12.67 29.09
C ILE A 80 -4.10 -13.24 30.10
N ALA A 81 -3.70 -14.25 30.88
CA ALA A 81 -4.54 -14.83 31.91
C ALA A 81 -4.89 -13.82 33.02
N GLY A 82 -3.93 -12.99 33.44
CA GLY A 82 -4.15 -11.90 34.39
C GLY A 82 -5.15 -10.87 33.89
N LEU A 83 -5.01 -10.43 32.63
CA LEU A 83 -5.94 -9.50 31.99
C LEU A 83 -7.34 -10.13 31.86
N ALA A 84 -7.44 -11.38 31.42
CA ALA A 84 -8.72 -12.09 31.30
C ALA A 84 -9.43 -12.22 32.65
N MET A 85 -8.70 -12.58 33.72
CA MET A 85 -9.25 -12.63 35.08
C MET A 85 -9.71 -11.25 35.56
N ALA A 86 -8.93 -10.18 35.29
CA ALA A 86 -9.31 -8.81 35.62
C ALA A 86 -10.58 -8.36 34.86
N MET A 87 -10.72 -8.75 33.59
CA MET A 87 -11.93 -8.47 32.80
C MET A 87 -13.15 -9.19 33.36
N VAL A 88 -13.04 -10.49 33.69
CA VAL A 88 -14.14 -11.26 34.28
C VAL A 88 -14.58 -10.62 35.60
N GLY A 89 -13.63 -10.23 36.46
CA GLY A 89 -13.94 -9.55 37.73
C GLY A 89 -14.68 -8.23 37.54
N GLN A 90 -14.30 -7.43 36.55
CA GLN A 90 -14.99 -6.17 36.25
C GLN A 90 -16.33 -6.36 35.55
N ALA A 91 -16.48 -7.40 34.74
CA ALA A 91 -17.73 -7.74 34.08
C ALA A 91 -18.78 -8.24 35.09
N THR A 92 -18.39 -9.06 36.07
CA THR A 92 -19.30 -9.51 37.12
C THR A 92 -19.72 -8.36 38.04
N GLN A 93 -18.82 -7.42 38.33
CA GLN A 93 -19.16 -6.19 39.04
C GLN A 93 -20.19 -5.37 38.26
N LEU A 94 -19.96 -5.13 36.97
CA LEU A 94 -20.88 -4.38 36.11
C LEU A 94 -22.26 -5.05 36.01
N ALA A 95 -22.31 -6.38 35.95
CA ALA A 95 -23.56 -7.13 35.94
C ALA A 95 -24.34 -7.00 37.25
N GLY A 96 -23.64 -6.91 38.39
CA GLY A 96 -24.25 -6.65 39.71
C GLY A 96 -24.91 -5.27 39.81
N ASP A 97 -24.32 -4.26 39.17
CA ASP A 97 -24.82 -2.88 39.18
C ASP A 97 -25.93 -2.61 38.14
N LEU A 98 -26.27 -3.59 37.31
CA LEU A 98 -27.26 -3.46 36.23
C LEU A 98 -28.63 -2.91 36.68
N PRO A 99 -29.20 -3.30 37.84
CA PRO A 99 -30.48 -2.73 38.29
C PRO A 99 -30.43 -1.22 38.51
N ILE A 100 -29.30 -0.68 38.99
CA ILE A 100 -29.10 0.76 39.22
C ILE A 100 -29.08 1.52 37.89
N TYR A 101 -28.38 0.97 36.90
CA TYR A 101 -28.30 1.58 35.56
C TYR A 101 -29.67 1.64 34.86
N GLN A 102 -30.54 0.65 35.11
CA GLN A 102 -31.91 0.65 34.58
C GLN A 102 -32.77 1.78 35.17
N SER A 103 -32.68 2.05 36.47
CA SER A 103 -33.44 3.15 37.09
C SER A 103 -32.99 4.52 36.56
N THR A 104 -31.67 4.76 36.46
CA THR A 104 -31.13 6.02 35.95
C THR A 104 -31.52 6.26 34.49
N MET A 105 -31.47 5.22 33.64
CA MET A 105 -31.91 5.31 32.25
C MET A 105 -33.40 5.65 32.14
N ARG A 106 -34.26 5.05 32.97
CA ARG A 106 -35.69 5.36 33.00
C ARG A 106 -35.95 6.80 33.41
N GLU A 107 -35.26 7.29 34.44
CA GLU A 107 -35.35 8.68 34.89
C GLU A 107 -34.88 9.66 33.81
N LYS A 108 -33.81 9.34 33.08
CA LYS A 108 -33.28 10.17 31.99
C LYS A 108 -34.19 10.23 30.77
N ILE A 109 -34.82 9.10 30.41
CA ILE A 109 -35.85 9.07 29.36
C ILE A 109 -37.08 9.85 29.81
N ALA A 110 -37.47 9.76 31.09
CA ALA A 110 -38.58 10.53 31.65
C ALA A 110 -38.27 12.02 31.70
N SER A 111 -37.04 12.44 32.02
CA SER A 111 -36.63 13.84 32.04
C SER A 111 -36.53 14.44 30.64
N LEU A 112 -36.12 13.66 29.62
CA LEU A 112 -36.20 14.07 28.21
C LEU A 112 -37.64 14.19 27.70
N LYS A 113 -38.57 13.36 28.21
CA LYS A 113 -40.01 13.47 27.92
C LYS A 113 -40.70 14.60 28.70
N GLY A 114 -40.17 14.94 29.87
CA GLY A 114 -40.72 15.97 30.77
C GLY A 114 -40.10 17.36 30.61
N SER A 115 -39.00 17.49 29.86
CA SER A 115 -38.38 18.79 29.57
C SER A 115 -39.02 19.39 28.32
N ASP A 116 -39.93 20.33 28.59
CA ASP A 116 -40.65 21.25 27.69
C ASP A 116 -42.09 20.86 27.29
N PRO A 117 -43.11 21.39 28.00
CA PRO A 117 -44.53 21.33 27.62
C PRO A 117 -44.88 22.07 26.31
N GLY A 118 -43.91 22.66 25.60
CA GLY A 118 -44.14 23.56 24.48
C GLY A 118 -44.21 22.96 23.07
N THR A 119 -43.52 21.85 22.75
CA THR A 119 -43.29 21.49 21.31
C THR A 119 -43.33 20.00 20.96
N GLY A 120 -43.85 19.11 21.82
CA GLY A 120 -43.86 17.67 21.56
C GLY A 120 -45.02 17.19 20.66
N VAL A 121 -44.80 17.10 19.34
CA VAL A 121 -45.65 16.35 18.38
C VAL A 121 -45.96 14.91 18.82
N LEU A 122 -45.10 14.31 19.65
CA LEU A 122 -45.28 12.98 20.22
C LEU A 122 -46.38 12.90 21.31
N SER A 123 -46.56 13.97 22.10
CA SER A 123 -47.59 14.01 23.14
C SER A 123 -48.99 14.17 22.54
N ARG A 124 -49.13 15.04 21.53
CA ARG A 124 -50.37 15.16 20.74
C ARG A 124 -50.73 13.87 20.01
N ALA A 125 -49.76 13.13 19.49
CA ALA A 125 -50.03 11.84 18.86
C ALA A 125 -50.51 10.79 19.87
N ALA A 126 -49.97 10.80 21.09
CA ALA A 126 -50.39 9.91 22.17
C ALA A 126 -51.80 10.25 22.69
N ASP A 127 -52.13 11.54 22.86
CA ASP A 127 -53.46 12.00 23.25
C ASP A 127 -54.51 11.65 22.18
N VAL A 128 -54.19 11.85 20.90
CA VAL A 128 -55.08 11.48 19.78
C VAL A 128 -55.31 9.97 19.72
N LEU A 129 -54.30 9.15 19.96
CA LEU A 129 -54.45 7.69 20.05
C LEU A 129 -55.30 7.26 21.25
N GLN A 130 -55.16 7.92 22.39
CA GLN A 130 -55.97 7.66 23.59
C GLN A 130 -57.43 8.09 23.41
N ASP A 131 -57.67 9.22 22.76
CA ASP A 131 -59.01 9.69 22.43
C ASP A 131 -59.68 8.77 21.39
N LEU A 132 -58.94 8.28 20.38
CA LEU A 132 -59.45 7.26 19.47
C LEU A 132 -59.78 5.95 20.19
N SER A 133 -58.96 5.51 21.14
CA SER A 133 -59.23 4.30 21.93
C SER A 133 -60.48 4.43 22.79
N LYS A 134 -60.71 5.61 23.39
CA LYS A 134 -61.92 5.90 24.17
C LYS A 134 -63.19 5.96 23.32
N GLU A 135 -63.08 6.43 22.08
CA GLU A 135 -64.21 6.48 21.15
C GLU A 135 -64.54 5.07 20.59
N LEU A 136 -63.53 4.19 20.46
CA LEU A 136 -63.69 2.78 20.09
C LEU A 136 -64.31 1.91 21.21
N ASP A 137 -64.11 2.27 22.48
CA ASP A 137 -64.67 1.57 23.65
C ASP A 137 -66.12 1.99 24.01
N ARG A 138 -66.77 2.84 23.20
CA ARG A 138 -68.20 3.15 23.39
C ARG A 138 -69.07 1.97 22.91
N PRO A 139 -69.84 1.31 23.79
CA PRO A 139 -70.68 0.19 23.39
C PRO A 139 -71.91 0.68 22.61
N ASN A 140 -71.96 0.41 21.31
CA ASN A 140 -73.21 0.48 20.55
C ASN A 140 -74.15 -0.63 21.06
N THR A 141 -75.21 -0.23 21.75
CA THR A 141 -76.21 -1.15 22.31
C THR A 141 -77.38 -1.30 21.34
N PRO A 142 -77.61 -2.47 20.74
CA PRO A 142 -78.95 -2.92 20.38
C PRO A 142 -79.47 -3.97 21.38
N PRO A 143 -80.81 -4.11 21.52
CA PRO A 143 -81.44 -4.65 22.72
C PRO A 143 -81.32 -6.17 22.86
N SER A 144 -81.15 -6.60 24.11
CA SER A 144 -81.01 -7.99 24.53
C SER A 144 -82.24 -8.84 24.21
N THR A 145 -82.03 -9.98 23.55
CA THR A 145 -82.96 -11.11 23.60
C THR A 145 -82.29 -12.24 24.39
N ARG A 146 -82.85 -12.55 25.57
CA ARG A 146 -82.38 -13.63 26.45
C ARG A 146 -82.73 -14.99 25.85
N LEU A 147 -81.74 -15.86 25.72
CA LEU A 147 -81.90 -17.32 25.75
C LEU A 147 -80.78 -17.91 26.63
N PRO A 148 -81.08 -18.90 27.49
CA PRO A 148 -80.07 -19.50 28.36
C PRO A 148 -79.28 -20.56 27.60
N SER A 149 -77.95 -20.49 27.66
CA SER A 149 -77.09 -21.62 27.31
C SER A 149 -76.02 -21.75 28.38
N ALA A 150 -76.15 -22.83 29.14
CA ALA A 150 -75.14 -23.29 30.07
C ALA A 150 -73.92 -23.78 29.28
N VAL A 151 -72.81 -23.06 29.40
CA VAL A 151 -71.47 -23.57 29.09
C VAL A 151 -70.64 -23.30 30.36
N PRO A 152 -70.05 -24.31 31.01
CA PRO A 152 -69.15 -24.07 32.13
C PRO A 152 -67.89 -23.37 31.59
N GLU A 153 -67.59 -22.19 32.13
CA GLU A 153 -66.31 -21.52 31.92
C GLU A 153 -65.19 -22.37 32.54
N THR A 154 -64.47 -23.10 31.70
CA THR A 154 -63.20 -23.71 32.07
C THR A 154 -62.17 -22.60 32.25
N ARG A 155 -61.96 -22.16 33.49
CA ARG A 155 -60.85 -21.27 33.83
C ARG A 155 -59.53 -22.02 33.57
N PRO A 156 -58.62 -21.53 32.71
CA PRO A 156 -57.34 -22.18 32.50
C PRO A 156 -56.53 -22.13 33.80
N ILE A 157 -56.21 -23.30 34.34
CA ILE A 157 -55.33 -23.46 35.49
C ILE A 157 -53.90 -23.19 34.98
N PRO A 158 -53.15 -22.23 35.57
CA PRO A 158 -51.77 -22.01 35.19
C PRO A 158 -50.95 -23.24 35.56
N VAL A 159 -50.49 -23.97 34.54
CA VAL A 159 -49.55 -25.08 34.72
C VAL A 159 -48.17 -24.47 34.92
N GLU A 160 -47.77 -24.32 36.17
CA GLU A 160 -46.40 -23.96 36.52
C GLU A 160 -45.50 -25.18 36.30
N ILE A 161 -44.81 -25.19 35.17
CA ILE A 161 -43.84 -26.22 34.81
C ILE A 161 -42.66 -26.07 35.78
N HIS A 162 -42.66 -26.87 36.84
CA HIS A 162 -41.48 -27.10 37.66
C HIS A 162 -40.44 -27.78 36.77
N GLN A 163 -39.54 -26.99 36.17
CA GLN A 163 -38.33 -27.55 35.58
C GLN A 163 -37.60 -28.28 36.71
N PRO A 164 -37.28 -29.59 36.57
CA PRO A 164 -36.43 -30.27 37.53
C PRO A 164 -35.19 -29.41 37.74
N GLN A 165 -34.83 -29.10 38.99
CA GLN A 165 -33.60 -28.37 39.28
C GLN A 165 -32.48 -29.07 38.50
N PRO A 166 -31.79 -28.39 37.56
CA PRO A 166 -30.74 -29.02 36.78
C PRO A 166 -29.79 -29.68 37.77
N GLY A 167 -29.52 -30.97 37.58
CA GLY A 167 -28.65 -31.70 38.51
C GLY A 167 -27.33 -30.94 38.62
N ALA A 168 -26.67 -30.97 39.79
CA ALA A 168 -25.41 -30.25 39.99
C ALA A 168 -24.36 -30.53 38.87
N LEU A 169 -24.44 -31.71 38.27
CA LEU A 169 -23.62 -32.16 37.14
C LEU A 169 -24.00 -31.50 35.80
N GLU A 170 -25.29 -31.21 35.55
CA GLU A 170 -25.76 -30.46 34.38
C GLU A 170 -25.40 -28.98 34.47
N THR A 171 -25.55 -28.36 35.65
CA THR A 171 -25.12 -26.98 35.89
C THR A 171 -23.61 -26.84 35.69
N LEU A 172 -22.82 -27.77 36.26
CA LEU A 172 -21.37 -27.79 36.08
C LEU A 172 -20.97 -27.98 34.60
N ARG A 173 -21.68 -28.83 33.85
CA ARG A 173 -21.44 -29.03 32.41
C ARG A 173 -21.82 -27.82 31.58
N ALA A 174 -22.91 -27.12 31.92
CA ALA A 174 -23.34 -25.90 31.25
C ALA A 174 -22.31 -24.77 31.40
N PHE A 175 -21.63 -24.68 32.55
CA PHE A 175 -20.53 -23.73 32.76
C PHE A 175 -19.19 -24.19 32.17
N LEU A 176 -18.86 -25.49 32.18
CA LEU A 176 -17.58 -25.99 31.66
C LEU A 176 -17.52 -26.01 30.13
N THR A 177 -18.63 -26.36 29.47
CA THR A 177 -18.64 -26.57 28.01
C THR A 177 -18.19 -25.34 27.19
N PRO A 178 -18.65 -24.11 27.49
CA PRO A 178 -18.20 -22.89 26.80
C PRO A 178 -16.73 -22.53 27.07
N LEU A 179 -16.14 -22.99 28.19
CA LEU A 179 -14.75 -22.73 28.54
C LEU A 179 -13.77 -23.71 27.90
N ILE A 180 -14.18 -24.97 27.69
CA ILE A 180 -13.30 -26.02 27.16
C ILE A 180 -12.81 -25.70 25.74
N GLN A 181 -13.69 -25.21 24.87
CA GLN A 181 -13.34 -24.91 23.48
C GLN A 181 -12.22 -23.84 23.36
N PRO A 182 -12.36 -22.62 23.91
CA PRO A 182 -11.30 -21.61 23.84
C PRO A 182 -10.03 -22.04 24.59
N LEU A 183 -10.15 -22.81 25.67
CA LEU A 183 -8.99 -23.34 26.39
C LEU A 183 -8.20 -24.34 25.54
N THR A 184 -8.89 -25.22 24.82
CA THR A 184 -8.27 -26.19 23.91
C THR A 184 -7.56 -25.49 22.77
N THR A 185 -8.22 -24.54 22.11
CA THR A 185 -7.59 -23.73 21.05
C THR A 185 -6.39 -22.95 21.56
N THR A 186 -6.49 -22.34 22.75
CA THR A 186 -5.38 -21.61 23.37
C THR A 186 -4.20 -22.53 23.69
N GLY A 187 -4.45 -23.72 24.22
CA GLY A 187 -3.42 -24.73 24.49
C GLY A 187 -2.71 -25.18 23.20
N ILE A 188 -3.45 -25.41 22.13
CA ILE A 188 -2.89 -25.76 20.82
C ILE A 188 -2.03 -24.60 20.26
N VAL A 189 -2.54 -23.37 20.29
CA VAL A 189 -1.80 -22.17 19.88
C VAL A 189 -0.50 -22.06 20.69
N LEU A 190 -0.57 -22.25 22.01
CA LEU A 190 0.60 -22.18 22.90
C LEU A 190 1.68 -23.19 22.49
N ILE A 191 1.29 -24.44 22.23
CA ILE A 191 2.21 -25.49 21.77
C ILE A 191 2.86 -25.09 20.45
N PHE A 192 2.08 -24.62 19.47
CA PHE A 192 2.63 -24.16 18.19
C PHE A 192 3.54 -22.94 18.35
N VAL A 193 3.20 -21.97 19.20
CA VAL A 193 4.05 -20.79 19.46
C VAL A 193 5.40 -21.22 20.02
N VAL A 194 5.41 -22.12 21.02
CA VAL A 194 6.65 -22.66 21.60
C VAL A 194 7.47 -23.37 20.53
N PHE A 195 6.84 -24.26 19.76
CA PHE A 195 7.53 -25.02 18.72
C PHE A 195 8.10 -24.13 17.62
N ILE A 196 7.31 -23.17 17.10
CA ILE A 196 7.73 -22.23 16.07
C ILE A 196 8.85 -21.32 16.58
N LEU A 197 8.83 -20.89 17.84
CA LEU A 197 9.91 -20.09 18.42
C LEU A 197 11.21 -20.92 18.62
N LEU A 198 11.09 -22.15 19.13
CA LEU A 198 12.22 -23.06 19.31
C LEU A 198 12.85 -23.46 17.96
N ALA A 199 12.03 -23.87 17.00
CA ALA A 199 12.46 -24.39 15.70
C ALA A 199 12.49 -23.32 14.59
N ARG A 200 12.42 -22.02 14.91
CA ARG A 200 12.31 -20.93 13.91
C ARG A 200 13.32 -21.04 12.78
N GLU A 201 14.59 -21.29 13.11
CA GLU A 201 15.68 -21.33 12.12
C GLU A 201 15.56 -22.56 11.23
N ASP A 202 15.24 -23.72 11.83
CA ASP A 202 15.02 -24.96 11.09
C ASP A 202 13.80 -24.86 10.16
N LEU A 203 12.69 -24.29 10.65
CA LEU A 203 11.48 -24.06 9.87
C LEU A 203 11.76 -23.11 8.70
N ARG A 204 12.48 -22.00 8.94
CA ARG A 204 12.93 -21.08 7.90
C ARG A 204 13.78 -21.80 6.85
N ASN A 205 14.80 -22.55 7.28
CA ASN A 205 15.72 -23.23 6.38
C ASN A 205 15.01 -24.32 5.55
N ARG A 206 14.05 -25.04 6.15
CA ARG A 206 13.21 -26.02 5.44
C ARG A 206 12.30 -25.35 4.41
N PHE A 207 11.72 -24.21 4.74
CA PHE A 207 10.88 -23.44 3.83
C PHE A 207 11.68 -22.91 2.64
N ILE A 208 12.86 -22.32 2.88
CA ILE A 208 13.77 -21.84 1.83
C ILE A 208 14.10 -22.97 0.84
N ARG A 209 14.38 -24.18 1.35
CA ARG A 209 14.66 -25.36 0.52
C ARG A 209 13.46 -25.82 -0.33
N LEU A 210 12.23 -25.55 0.10
CA LEU A 210 11.02 -25.86 -0.68
C LEU A 210 10.75 -24.82 -1.77
N THR A 211 11.17 -23.57 -1.56
CA THR A 211 10.82 -22.44 -2.44
C THR A 211 11.92 -22.04 -3.44
N GLY A 212 13.19 -22.42 -3.26
CA GLY A 212 14.27 -21.99 -4.16
C GLY A 212 15.45 -22.95 -4.26
N THR A 213 15.84 -23.30 -5.50
CA THR A 213 17.06 -24.07 -5.81
C THR A 213 18.13 -23.22 -6.50
N ASP A 214 17.77 -22.04 -7.03
CA ASP A 214 18.62 -21.31 -7.98
C ASP A 214 19.42 -20.13 -7.36
N ASP A 215 18.98 -19.55 -6.23
CA ASP A 215 19.75 -18.51 -5.51
C ASP A 215 19.41 -18.47 -3.99
N LEU A 216 20.08 -19.35 -3.23
CA LEU A 216 19.85 -19.51 -1.78
C LEU A 216 20.18 -18.25 -0.97
N GLN A 217 21.17 -17.44 -1.41
CA GLN A 217 21.59 -16.24 -0.70
C GLN A 217 20.56 -15.12 -0.84
N LYS A 218 20.06 -14.85 -2.06
CA LYS A 218 19.00 -13.85 -2.26
C LYS A 218 17.70 -14.27 -1.57
N THR A 219 17.31 -15.54 -1.71
CA THR A 219 16.09 -16.07 -1.09
C THR A 219 16.15 -15.98 0.44
N THR A 220 17.29 -16.31 1.06
CA THR A 220 17.44 -16.24 2.53
C THR A 220 17.42 -14.80 3.02
N ALA A 221 18.12 -13.88 2.34
CA ALA A 221 18.14 -12.46 2.70
C ALA A 221 16.74 -11.82 2.59
N ALA A 222 16.01 -12.15 1.51
CA ALA A 222 14.63 -11.76 1.29
C ALA A 222 13.69 -12.22 2.42
N PHE A 223 13.72 -13.51 2.80
CA PHE A 223 12.88 -14.02 3.90
C PHE A 223 13.21 -13.41 5.26
N ASP A 224 14.49 -13.16 5.54
CA ASP A 224 14.89 -12.52 6.79
C ASP A 224 14.48 -11.05 6.84
N ASP A 225 14.54 -10.34 5.72
CA ASP A 225 14.04 -8.96 5.65
C ASP A 225 12.51 -8.92 5.80
N ALA A 226 11.80 -9.77 5.08
CA ALA A 226 10.35 -9.99 5.23
C ALA A 226 9.94 -10.26 6.68
N ALA A 227 10.60 -11.20 7.35
CA ALA A 227 10.31 -11.56 8.74
C ALA A 227 10.59 -10.43 9.72
N LYS A 228 11.65 -9.62 9.48
CA LYS A 228 11.96 -8.44 10.31
C LYS A 228 10.91 -7.34 10.14
N ARG A 229 10.54 -7.02 8.90
CA ARG A 229 9.49 -6.04 8.57
C ARG A 229 8.17 -6.41 9.24
N LEU A 230 7.78 -7.68 9.09
CA LEU A 230 6.55 -8.20 9.66
C LEU A 230 6.56 -8.20 11.20
N SER A 231 7.69 -8.57 11.81
CA SER A 231 7.86 -8.50 13.28
C SER A 231 7.80 -7.08 13.80
N ARG A 232 8.43 -6.11 13.11
CA ARG A 232 8.34 -4.69 13.46
C ARG A 232 6.90 -4.20 13.35
N LEU A 233 6.21 -4.51 12.25
CA LEU A 233 4.83 -4.10 12.03
C LEU A 233 3.91 -4.57 13.17
N PHE A 234 3.93 -5.86 13.52
CA PHE A 234 3.06 -6.38 14.58
C PHE A 234 3.42 -5.87 15.96
N LEU A 235 4.72 -5.68 16.24
CA LEU A 235 5.13 -5.09 17.50
C LEU A 235 4.64 -3.63 17.61
N THR A 236 4.78 -2.86 16.54
CA THR A 236 4.24 -1.49 16.45
C THR A 236 2.73 -1.50 16.66
N GLN A 237 2.00 -2.40 15.99
CA GLN A 237 0.54 -2.51 16.12
C GLN A 237 0.11 -2.85 17.54
N LEU A 238 0.80 -3.78 18.19
CA LEU A 238 0.54 -4.10 19.59
C LEU A 238 0.81 -2.87 20.49
N LEU A 239 1.93 -2.17 20.29
CA LEU A 239 2.30 -1.01 21.11
C LEU A 239 1.31 0.15 20.96
N VAL A 240 0.90 0.47 19.72
CA VAL A 240 -0.08 1.52 19.45
C VAL A 240 -1.45 1.15 20.04
N ASN A 241 -1.91 -0.09 19.87
CA ASN A 241 -3.19 -0.54 20.42
C ASN A 241 -3.19 -0.61 21.96
N CYS A 242 -2.07 -1.01 22.57
CA CYS A 242 -1.89 -0.94 24.02
C CYS A 242 -1.86 0.51 24.52
N GLY A 243 -1.16 1.41 23.81
CA GLY A 243 -1.12 2.83 24.14
C GLY A 243 -2.51 3.46 24.07
N PHE A 244 -3.27 3.17 23.01
CA PHE A 244 -4.66 3.61 22.87
C PHE A 244 -5.54 3.12 24.03
N GLY A 245 -5.52 1.81 24.32
CA GLY A 245 -6.32 1.26 25.43
C GLY A 245 -5.90 1.80 26.79
N LEU A 246 -4.62 2.13 27.00
CA LEU A 246 -4.15 2.80 28.21
C LEU A 246 -4.70 4.23 28.31
N VAL A 247 -4.66 5.00 27.22
CA VAL A 247 -5.24 6.36 27.16
C VAL A 247 -6.75 6.31 27.43
N ILE A 248 -7.48 5.38 26.80
CA ILE A 248 -8.91 5.20 27.04
C ILE A 248 -9.18 4.77 28.48
N GLY A 249 -8.45 3.77 29.01
CA GLY A 249 -8.63 3.28 30.37
C GLY A 249 -8.37 4.37 31.42
N ILE A 250 -7.29 5.14 31.28
CA ILE A 250 -6.98 6.26 32.16
C ILE A 250 -8.02 7.38 31.99
N GLY A 251 -8.39 7.72 30.76
CA GLY A 251 -9.39 8.75 30.48
C GLY A 251 -10.76 8.42 31.09
N LEU A 252 -11.25 7.20 30.92
CA LEU A 252 -12.49 6.73 31.53
C LEU A 252 -12.41 6.71 33.06
N TRP A 253 -11.25 6.34 33.62
CA TRP A 253 -11.03 6.37 35.06
C TRP A 253 -11.07 7.82 35.61
N LEU A 254 -10.47 8.78 34.90
CA LEU A 254 -10.52 10.20 35.26
C LEU A 254 -11.93 10.79 35.17
N ILE A 255 -12.73 10.35 34.19
CA ILE A 255 -14.13 10.75 34.04
C ILE A 255 -15.02 10.09 35.12
N GLY A 256 -14.56 9.00 35.75
CA GLY A 256 -15.28 8.25 36.77
C GLY A 256 -16.20 7.16 36.23
N VAL A 257 -16.02 6.74 34.97
CA VAL A 257 -16.82 5.66 34.38
C VAL A 257 -16.47 4.32 35.08
N PRO A 258 -17.47 3.54 35.52
CA PRO A 258 -17.23 2.24 36.13
C PRO A 258 -16.50 1.28 35.20
N SER A 259 -15.69 0.40 35.79
CA SER A 259 -14.94 -0.61 35.05
C SER A 259 -14.05 -0.03 33.94
N ALA A 260 -13.44 1.14 34.17
CA ALA A 260 -12.56 1.81 33.20
C ALA A 260 -11.42 0.91 32.69
N LEU A 261 -10.86 0.05 33.54
CA LEU A 261 -9.81 -0.90 33.16
C LEU A 261 -10.35 -1.97 32.19
N LEU A 262 -11.58 -2.48 32.40
CA LEU A 262 -12.23 -3.42 31.48
C LEU A 262 -12.35 -2.79 30.08
N TRP A 263 -12.83 -1.55 30.02
CA TRP A 263 -13.00 -0.83 28.76
C TRP A 263 -11.66 -0.52 28.10
N GLY A 264 -10.63 -0.13 28.85
CA GLY A 264 -9.28 0.05 28.30
C GLY A 264 -8.70 -1.24 27.70
N ILE A 265 -8.81 -2.37 28.40
CA ILE A 265 -8.38 -3.68 27.88
C ILE A 265 -9.20 -4.08 26.65
N LEU A 266 -10.52 -3.89 26.70
CA LEU A 266 -11.41 -4.20 25.60
C LEU A 266 -11.11 -3.32 24.38
N SER A 267 -10.79 -2.03 24.56
CA SER A 267 -10.33 -1.14 23.50
C SER A 267 -9.03 -1.63 22.86
N THR A 268 -8.04 -2.08 23.64
CA THR A 268 -6.82 -2.68 23.08
C THR A 268 -7.12 -3.91 22.25
N ILE A 269 -8.00 -4.81 22.72
CA ILE A 269 -8.36 -6.05 22.01
C ILE A 269 -9.17 -5.74 20.75
N LEU A 270 -10.23 -4.92 20.87
CA LEU A 270 -11.12 -4.61 19.76
C LEU A 270 -10.42 -3.82 18.66
N ARG A 271 -9.42 -2.99 18.98
CA ARG A 271 -8.65 -2.23 17.97
C ARG A 271 -7.82 -3.11 17.02
N PHE A 272 -7.67 -4.41 17.30
CA PHE A 272 -7.15 -5.35 16.28
C PHE A 272 -8.14 -5.62 15.15
N VAL A 273 -9.43 -5.35 15.34
CA VAL A 273 -10.48 -5.47 14.31
C VAL A 273 -10.48 -4.20 13.44
N PRO A 274 -10.14 -4.29 12.15
CA PRO A 274 -10.10 -3.13 11.25
C PRO A 274 -11.48 -2.46 11.14
N TYR A 275 -11.51 -1.12 11.16
CA TYR A 275 -12.67 -0.23 11.04
C TYR A 275 -13.76 -0.36 12.14
N LEU A 276 -14.10 -1.58 12.57
CA LEU A 276 -15.15 -1.84 13.56
C LEU A 276 -14.62 -1.71 15.00
N GLY A 277 -13.33 -1.97 15.22
CA GLY A 277 -12.73 -2.04 16.55
C GLY A 277 -12.97 -0.80 17.40
N ALA A 278 -12.67 0.37 16.84
CA ALA A 278 -12.84 1.66 17.50
C ALA A 278 -14.31 1.92 17.88
N ILE A 279 -15.22 1.74 16.92
CA ILE A 279 -16.67 1.97 17.10
C ILE A 279 -17.22 1.04 18.19
N LEU A 280 -16.95 -0.26 18.10
CA LEU A 280 -17.40 -1.24 19.09
C LEU A 280 -16.81 -0.93 20.48
N SER A 281 -15.57 -0.46 20.54
CA SER A 281 -14.94 -0.10 21.81
C SER A 281 -15.51 1.18 22.44
N ALA A 282 -16.09 2.09 21.64
CA ALA A 282 -16.68 3.34 22.13
C ALA A 282 -18.14 3.18 22.56
N ILE A 283 -18.93 2.35 21.86
CA ILE A 283 -20.38 2.20 22.10
C ILE A 283 -20.66 1.82 23.56
N PHE A 284 -20.02 0.77 24.07
CA PHE A 284 -20.36 0.27 25.40
C PHE A 284 -19.99 1.25 26.53
N PRO A 285 -18.78 1.85 26.58
CA PRO A 285 -18.46 2.87 27.57
C PRO A 285 -19.40 4.09 27.49
N ILE A 286 -19.77 4.55 26.29
CA ILE A 286 -20.68 5.68 26.10
C ILE A 286 -22.07 5.34 26.67
N VAL A 287 -22.60 4.14 26.38
CA VAL A 287 -23.89 3.69 26.90
C VAL A 287 -23.86 3.56 28.42
N ILE A 288 -22.78 3.00 29.00
CA ILE A 288 -22.63 2.89 30.45
C ILE A 288 -22.50 4.27 31.10
N ALA A 289 -21.71 5.19 30.52
CA ALA A 289 -21.62 6.57 30.99
C ALA A 289 -22.99 7.27 30.99
N ALA A 290 -23.83 7.00 29.98
CA ALA A 290 -25.20 7.51 29.92
C ALA A 290 -26.08 6.97 31.05
N ALA A 291 -25.85 5.73 31.48
CA ALA A 291 -26.66 5.02 32.46
C ALA A 291 -26.19 5.18 33.90
N VAL A 292 -24.94 5.58 34.13
CA VAL A 292 -24.37 5.79 35.47
C VAL A 292 -24.70 7.19 35.99
N ASP A 293 -24.47 8.21 35.16
CA ASP A 293 -24.69 9.61 35.54
C ASP A 293 -26.13 10.05 35.19
N PRO A 294 -26.94 10.53 36.16
CA PRO A 294 -28.21 11.18 35.87
C PRO A 294 -28.05 12.40 34.94
N GLY A 295 -26.90 13.07 35.01
CA GLY A 295 -26.52 14.18 34.14
C GLY A 295 -26.03 13.77 32.75
N TRP A 296 -25.78 14.76 31.90
CA TRP A 296 -25.21 14.57 30.55
C TRP A 296 -23.68 14.71 30.52
N THR A 297 -23.08 15.11 31.64
CA THR A 297 -21.66 15.47 31.73
C THR A 297 -20.76 14.26 31.52
N MET A 298 -21.03 13.14 32.21
CA MET A 298 -20.22 11.92 32.04
C MET A 298 -20.30 11.42 30.59
N LEU A 299 -21.50 11.37 30.01
CA LEU A 299 -21.71 11.00 28.61
C LEU A 299 -20.92 11.88 27.66
N ALA A 300 -21.01 13.21 27.82
CA ALA A 300 -20.35 14.17 26.95
C ALA A 300 -18.83 14.04 27.00
N TRP A 301 -18.24 13.92 28.20
CA TRP A 301 -16.79 13.72 28.34
C TRP A 301 -16.34 12.35 27.84
N THR A 302 -17.11 11.29 28.05
CA THR A 302 -16.81 9.96 27.48
C THR A 302 -16.86 9.99 25.95
N ALA A 303 -17.88 10.62 25.36
CA ALA A 303 -17.97 10.79 23.91
C ALA A 303 -16.81 11.64 23.37
N ALA A 304 -16.47 12.75 24.05
CA ALA A 304 -15.34 13.61 23.67
C ALA A 304 -14.00 12.86 23.75
N LEU A 305 -13.80 12.01 24.76
CA LEU A 305 -12.60 11.19 24.89
C LEU A 305 -12.39 10.32 23.64
N PHE A 306 -13.41 9.57 23.20
CA PHE A 306 -13.30 8.73 22.00
C PHE A 306 -13.22 9.57 20.71
N LEU A 307 -13.98 10.67 20.62
CA LEU A 307 -13.99 11.56 19.45
C LEU A 307 -12.65 12.27 19.23
N ILE A 308 -11.86 12.48 20.28
CA ILE A 308 -10.52 13.08 20.20
C ILE A 308 -9.45 11.99 20.08
N ALA A 309 -9.52 10.95 20.91
CA ALA A 309 -8.50 9.91 20.96
C ALA A 309 -8.43 9.10 19.66
N GLU A 310 -9.57 8.78 19.03
CA GLU A 310 -9.59 7.97 17.81
C GLU A 310 -8.93 8.70 16.62
N PRO A 311 -9.32 9.94 16.26
CA PRO A 311 -8.66 10.67 15.18
C PRO A 311 -7.19 10.98 15.49
N LEU A 312 -6.85 11.29 16.75
CA LEU A 312 -5.47 11.53 17.14
C LEU A 312 -4.61 10.27 16.97
N ALA A 313 -5.13 9.11 17.36
CA ALA A 313 -4.45 7.84 17.13
C ALA A 313 -4.34 7.55 15.63
N GLY A 314 -5.44 7.55 14.89
CA GLY A 314 -5.49 7.16 13.48
C GLY A 314 -4.81 8.11 12.50
N HIS A 315 -4.86 9.42 12.72
CA HIS A 315 -4.32 10.41 11.78
C HIS A 315 -3.00 11.05 12.21
N VAL A 316 -2.59 10.91 13.48
CA VAL A 316 -1.32 11.48 13.97
C VAL A 316 -0.38 10.38 14.42
N VAL A 317 -0.78 9.54 15.38
CA VAL A 317 0.11 8.52 15.94
C VAL A 317 0.43 7.45 14.91
N GLU A 318 -0.57 6.92 14.21
CA GLU A 318 -0.37 5.84 13.26
C GLU A 318 0.57 6.25 12.10
N PRO A 319 0.40 7.40 11.41
CA PRO A 319 1.34 7.82 10.37
C PRO A 319 2.76 8.06 10.88
N LEU A 320 2.91 8.61 12.09
CA LEU A 320 4.22 8.85 12.70
C LEU A 320 4.98 7.55 13.01
N VAL A 321 4.26 6.49 13.39
CA VAL A 321 4.89 5.24 13.85
C VAL A 321 4.99 4.20 12.71
N TYR A 322 4.02 4.15 11.79
CA TYR A 322 4.05 3.23 10.65
C TYR A 322 4.83 3.78 9.45
N GLY A 323 5.02 5.10 9.34
CA GLY A 323 5.66 5.75 8.18
C GLY A 323 4.72 5.88 6.97
N ARG A 324 5.29 6.16 5.78
CA ARG A 324 4.55 6.17 4.51
C ARG A 324 4.09 4.74 4.21
N SER A 325 2.80 4.49 4.47
CA SER A 325 1.98 3.30 4.19
C SER A 325 2.45 1.93 4.73
N THR A 326 1.46 1.10 5.07
CA THR A 326 1.64 -0.26 5.60
C THR A 326 1.99 -1.29 4.51
N GLY A 327 2.21 -0.87 3.27
CA GLY A 327 2.47 -1.76 2.15
C GLY A 327 1.20 -2.28 1.46
N LEU A 328 0.00 -1.84 1.87
CA LEU A 328 -1.29 -2.38 1.42
C LEU A 328 -2.22 -1.29 0.87
N SER A 329 -2.87 -1.59 -0.25
CA SER A 329 -3.95 -0.75 -0.79
C SER A 329 -5.16 -0.72 0.16
N PRO A 330 -5.86 0.43 0.32
CA PRO A 330 -7.10 0.50 1.10
C PRO A 330 -8.16 -0.51 0.64
N VAL A 331 -8.25 -0.74 -0.67
CA VAL A 331 -9.16 -1.74 -1.26
C VAL A 331 -8.76 -3.14 -0.83
N ALA A 332 -7.46 -3.43 -0.78
CA ALA A 332 -6.94 -4.72 -0.33
C ALA A 332 -7.34 -5.03 1.11
N ILE A 333 -7.35 -4.03 2.01
CA ILE A 333 -7.78 -4.20 3.40
C ILE A 333 -9.26 -4.62 3.47
N ILE A 334 -10.15 -3.99 2.69
CA ILE A 334 -11.59 -4.29 2.69
C ILE A 334 -11.85 -5.69 2.10
N VAL A 335 -11.21 -6.00 0.97
CA VAL A 335 -11.31 -7.32 0.32
C VAL A 335 -10.77 -8.41 1.26
N ALA A 336 -9.62 -8.18 1.88
CA ALA A 336 -9.05 -9.07 2.88
C ALA A 336 -9.99 -9.27 4.07
N ALA A 337 -10.50 -8.20 4.67
CA ALA A 337 -11.43 -8.29 5.80
C ALA A 337 -12.64 -9.15 5.46
N THR A 338 -13.23 -8.95 4.27
CA THR A 338 -14.37 -9.73 3.79
C THR A 338 -14.00 -11.20 3.56
N PHE A 339 -12.90 -11.45 2.85
CA PHE A 339 -12.41 -12.80 2.52
C PHE A 339 -12.05 -13.61 3.76
N TRP A 340 -11.24 -13.06 4.67
CA TRP A 340 -10.81 -13.77 5.87
C TRP A 340 -11.95 -13.96 6.87
N THR A 341 -12.89 -13.02 6.97
CA THR A 341 -14.11 -13.20 7.78
C THR A 341 -14.96 -14.35 7.25
N TRP A 342 -15.15 -14.45 5.94
CA TRP A 342 -15.86 -15.56 5.34
C TRP A 342 -15.14 -16.90 5.57
N LEU A 343 -13.80 -16.91 5.50
CA LEU A 343 -12.99 -18.12 5.64
C LEU A 343 -12.96 -18.65 7.08
N TRP A 344 -12.65 -17.79 8.07
CA TRP A 344 -12.38 -18.18 9.46
C TRP A 344 -13.23 -17.44 10.51
N GLY A 345 -14.27 -16.72 10.10
CA GLY A 345 -15.19 -16.03 11.01
C GLY A 345 -14.54 -14.83 11.72
N PRO A 346 -14.93 -14.54 12.99
CA PRO A 346 -14.39 -13.41 13.74
C PRO A 346 -12.88 -13.45 13.93
N VAL A 347 -12.30 -14.65 14.06
CA VAL A 347 -10.84 -14.81 14.15
C VAL A 347 -10.19 -14.41 12.83
N GLY A 348 -10.77 -14.80 11.70
CA GLY A 348 -10.30 -14.36 10.38
C GLY A 348 -10.32 -12.85 10.20
N LEU A 349 -11.35 -12.16 10.71
CA LEU A 349 -11.44 -10.70 10.67
C LEU A 349 -10.30 -10.02 11.43
N VAL A 350 -10.02 -10.48 12.66
CA VAL A 350 -8.88 -10.01 13.47
C VAL A 350 -7.55 -10.30 12.75
N LEU A 351 -7.49 -11.42 12.04
CA LEU A 351 -6.29 -11.85 11.33
C LEU A 351 -6.11 -11.25 9.93
N ALA A 352 -7.10 -10.53 9.43
CA ALA A 352 -7.19 -10.17 8.01
C ALA A 352 -6.00 -9.32 7.56
N THR A 353 -5.76 -8.20 8.22
CA THR A 353 -4.62 -7.32 7.94
C THR A 353 -3.29 -8.05 8.10
N PRO A 354 -2.98 -8.71 9.24
CA PRO A 354 -1.73 -9.45 9.41
C PRO A 354 -1.42 -10.44 8.29
N LEU A 355 -2.40 -11.29 7.94
CA LEU A 355 -2.19 -12.35 6.96
C LEU A 355 -2.05 -11.78 5.55
N THR A 356 -2.76 -10.71 5.26
CA THR A 356 -2.68 -10.03 3.95
C THR A 356 -1.31 -9.38 3.77
N VAL A 357 -0.77 -8.72 4.81
CA VAL A 357 0.62 -8.24 4.77
C VAL A 357 1.60 -9.39 4.58
N CYS A 358 1.44 -10.51 5.29
CA CYS A 358 2.30 -11.69 5.08
C CYS A 358 2.28 -12.17 3.63
N LEU A 359 1.10 -12.21 3.01
CA LEU A 359 0.92 -12.62 1.62
C LEU A 359 1.57 -11.64 0.64
N VAL A 360 1.38 -10.34 0.83
CA VAL A 360 1.99 -9.29 -0.01
C VAL A 360 3.51 -9.29 0.11
N VAL A 361 4.02 -9.37 1.34
CA VAL A 361 5.47 -9.45 1.58
C VAL A 361 6.06 -10.72 0.99
N LEU A 362 5.33 -11.84 0.97
CA LEU A 362 5.76 -13.04 0.28
C LEU A 362 5.77 -12.86 -1.24
N GLY A 363 4.78 -12.16 -1.80
CA GLY A 363 4.71 -11.80 -3.21
C GLY A 363 5.89 -10.97 -3.70
N ARG A 364 6.38 -10.02 -2.87
CA ARG A 364 7.57 -9.20 -3.16
C ARG A 364 8.87 -9.98 -3.35
N HIS A 365 8.93 -11.21 -2.85
CA HIS A 365 10.17 -11.99 -2.78
C HIS A 365 10.09 -13.32 -3.52
N VAL A 366 8.92 -13.68 -4.03
CA VAL A 366 8.67 -14.94 -4.74
C VAL A 366 8.00 -14.60 -6.05
N ASP A 367 8.74 -14.71 -7.17
CA ASP A 367 8.29 -14.32 -8.52
C ASP A 367 6.92 -14.91 -8.89
N ARG A 368 6.65 -16.16 -8.46
CA ARG A 368 5.35 -16.83 -8.73
C ARG A 368 4.15 -16.22 -7.98
N LEU A 369 4.42 -15.45 -6.92
CA LEU A 369 3.44 -14.80 -6.06
C LEU A 369 3.45 -13.28 -6.22
N GLU A 370 4.23 -12.73 -7.16
CA GLU A 370 4.33 -11.30 -7.43
C GLU A 370 2.95 -10.65 -7.67
N PHE A 371 2.03 -11.40 -8.29
CA PHE A 371 0.64 -10.96 -8.48
C PHE A 371 -0.07 -10.56 -7.18
N LEU A 372 0.32 -11.11 -6.02
CA LEU A 372 -0.23 -10.72 -4.71
C LEU A 372 0.24 -9.32 -4.31
N ASP A 373 1.50 -8.96 -4.58
CA ASP A 373 2.00 -7.61 -4.34
C ASP A 373 1.35 -6.61 -5.30
N VAL A 374 1.20 -6.97 -6.58
CA VAL A 374 0.53 -6.11 -7.56
C VAL A 374 -0.95 -5.88 -7.23
N LEU A 375 -1.67 -6.92 -6.78
CA LEU A 375 -3.11 -6.83 -6.52
C LEU A 375 -3.43 -6.18 -5.15
N LEU A 376 -2.64 -6.50 -4.12
CA LEU A 376 -2.95 -6.15 -2.73
C LEU A 376 -1.99 -5.09 -2.15
N GLY A 377 -0.87 -4.85 -2.82
CA GLY A 377 0.13 -3.87 -2.42
C GLY A 377 -0.33 -2.43 -2.62
N ASP A 378 0.48 -1.51 -2.13
CA ASP A 378 0.31 -0.06 -2.24
C ASP A 378 1.23 0.58 -3.30
N ARG A 379 2.13 -0.20 -3.90
CA ARG A 379 2.95 0.27 -5.02
C ARG A 379 2.07 0.41 -6.25
N PRO A 380 2.24 1.48 -7.05
CA PRO A 380 1.55 1.57 -8.32
C PRO A 380 1.90 0.33 -9.16
N PRO A 381 0.93 -0.24 -9.89
CA PRO A 381 1.12 -1.47 -10.65
C PRO A 381 2.09 -1.31 -11.81
N LEU A 382 2.39 -0.07 -12.21
CA LEU A 382 3.33 0.29 -13.25
C LEU A 382 4.39 1.23 -12.66
N SER A 383 5.63 1.05 -13.08
CA SER A 383 6.73 1.97 -12.80
C SER A 383 6.52 3.30 -13.54
N ALA A 384 7.16 4.38 -13.09
CA ALA A 384 7.02 5.70 -13.71
C ALA A 384 7.36 5.70 -15.22
N PRO A 385 8.44 5.03 -15.68
CA PRO A 385 8.71 4.89 -17.12
C PRO A 385 7.60 4.18 -17.89
N GLU A 386 6.97 3.16 -17.28
CA GLU A 386 5.85 2.42 -17.89
C GLU A 386 4.59 3.27 -17.97
N ILE A 387 4.31 4.08 -16.94
CA ILE A 387 3.20 5.03 -16.91
C ILE A 387 3.38 6.09 -18.01
N PHE A 388 4.58 6.68 -18.10
CA PHE A 388 4.91 7.61 -19.18
C PHE A 388 4.72 6.96 -20.55
N TYR A 389 5.30 5.77 -20.76
CA TYR A 389 5.17 5.05 -22.03
C TYR A 389 3.71 4.74 -22.37
N GLN A 390 2.91 4.28 -21.40
CA GLN A 390 1.50 3.96 -21.60
C GLN A 390 0.69 5.18 -22.06
N ARG A 391 0.89 6.36 -21.44
CA ARG A 391 0.17 7.59 -21.76
C ARG A 391 0.58 8.14 -23.12
N VAL A 392 1.88 8.14 -23.40
CA VAL A 392 2.42 8.54 -24.70
C VAL A 392 1.96 7.59 -25.82
N LEU A 393 1.84 6.29 -25.54
CA LEU A 393 1.28 5.32 -26.47
C LEU A 393 -0.24 5.48 -26.65
N ALA A 394 -0.95 5.92 -25.62
CA ALA A 394 -2.39 6.22 -25.67
C ALA A 394 -2.69 7.53 -26.42
N GLY A 395 -1.68 8.38 -26.64
CA GLY A 395 -1.85 9.69 -27.25
C GLY A 395 -2.53 10.69 -26.32
N ASP A 396 -2.26 10.61 -25.02
CA ASP A 396 -2.81 11.52 -24.00
C ASP A 396 -1.67 12.38 -23.40
N PRO A 397 -1.32 13.50 -24.07
CA PRO A 397 -0.23 14.37 -23.62
C PRO A 397 -0.58 15.12 -22.34
N ALA A 398 -1.85 15.54 -22.17
CA ALA A 398 -2.30 16.24 -20.97
C ALA A 398 -2.11 15.37 -19.72
N GLU A 399 -2.54 14.10 -19.76
CA GLU A 399 -2.31 13.20 -18.62
C GLU A 399 -0.81 12.95 -18.39
N ALA A 400 -0.02 12.82 -19.46
CA ALA A 400 1.43 12.62 -19.35
C ALA A 400 2.13 13.82 -18.71
N ALA A 401 1.73 15.05 -19.07
CA ALA A 401 2.22 16.29 -18.50
C ALA A 401 1.78 16.44 -17.03
N ASP A 402 0.51 16.22 -16.69
CA ASP A 402 0.01 16.28 -15.31
C ASP A 402 0.83 15.39 -14.35
N LYS A 403 1.20 14.17 -14.79
CA LYS A 403 2.06 13.29 -13.98
C LYS A 403 3.51 13.71 -13.95
N ALA A 404 4.01 14.27 -15.05
CA ALA A 404 5.34 14.84 -15.07
C ALA A 404 5.44 15.97 -14.03
N GLU A 405 4.47 16.89 -14.00
CA GLU A 405 4.39 17.97 -13.01
C GLU A 405 4.39 17.46 -11.56
N GLU A 406 3.67 16.38 -11.27
CA GLU A 406 3.69 15.75 -9.94
C GLU A 406 5.09 15.23 -9.56
N VAL A 407 5.84 14.64 -10.50
CA VAL A 407 7.24 14.20 -10.25
C VAL A 407 8.17 15.41 -10.11
N LEU A 408 7.95 16.48 -10.88
CA LEU A 408 8.74 17.72 -10.84
C LEU A 408 8.58 18.53 -9.54
N LYS A 409 7.58 18.23 -8.71
CA LYS A 409 7.50 18.77 -7.35
C LYS A 409 8.66 18.33 -6.46
N GLU A 410 9.23 17.15 -6.73
CA GLU A 410 10.29 16.56 -5.91
C GLU A 410 11.62 16.34 -6.66
N ARG A 411 11.63 16.46 -7.99
CA ARG A 411 12.78 16.20 -8.88
C ARG A 411 13.03 17.36 -9.86
N SER A 412 14.26 17.49 -10.36
CA SER A 412 14.57 18.43 -11.45
C SER A 412 14.06 17.91 -12.81
N LEU A 413 13.91 18.80 -13.78
CA LEU A 413 13.45 18.46 -15.13
C LEU A 413 14.40 17.48 -15.83
N SER A 414 15.71 17.67 -15.69
CA SER A 414 16.72 16.75 -16.20
C SER A 414 16.65 15.36 -15.57
N ALA A 415 16.35 15.28 -14.27
CA ALA A 415 16.18 13.99 -13.58
C ALA A 415 14.93 13.26 -14.06
N TYR A 416 13.80 13.97 -14.19
CA TYR A 416 12.57 13.41 -14.77
C TYR A 416 12.80 12.88 -16.19
N TYR A 417 13.48 13.66 -17.05
CA TYR A 417 13.76 13.22 -18.42
C TYR A 417 14.67 11.99 -18.49
N ASP A 418 15.72 11.90 -17.67
CA ASP A 418 16.60 10.73 -17.66
C ASP A 418 15.97 9.48 -17.03
N GLU A 419 15.32 9.64 -15.88
CA GLU A 419 14.87 8.51 -15.07
C GLU A 419 13.49 8.00 -15.47
N VAL A 420 12.65 8.86 -16.05
CA VAL A 420 11.26 8.54 -16.41
C VAL A 420 11.06 8.54 -17.91
N ALA A 421 11.22 9.70 -18.56
CA ALA A 421 10.82 9.87 -19.95
C ALA A 421 11.72 9.06 -20.91
N LEU A 422 13.04 9.10 -20.73
CA LEU A 422 14.00 8.35 -21.53
C LEU A 422 13.82 6.84 -21.37
N GLU A 423 13.65 6.36 -20.13
CA GLU A 423 13.39 4.94 -19.87
C GLU A 423 12.04 4.49 -20.48
N GLY A 424 11.02 5.33 -20.46
CA GLY A 424 9.75 5.06 -21.14
C GLY A 424 9.91 5.00 -22.66
N LEU A 425 10.71 5.90 -23.25
CA LEU A 425 11.06 5.81 -24.68
C LEU A 425 11.89 4.56 -24.99
N ARG A 426 12.75 4.09 -24.06
CA ARG A 426 13.49 2.82 -24.23
C ARG A 426 12.55 1.61 -24.26
N LEU A 427 11.46 1.62 -23.49
CA LEU A 427 10.40 0.61 -23.60
C LEU A 427 9.75 0.64 -24.99
N ALA A 428 9.42 1.83 -25.51
CA ALA A 428 8.91 2.01 -26.86
C ALA A 428 9.90 1.49 -27.93
N ALA A 429 11.19 1.81 -27.79
CA ALA A 429 12.24 1.34 -28.69
C ALA A 429 12.40 -0.18 -28.64
N ALA A 430 12.23 -0.80 -27.48
CA ALA A 430 12.21 -2.25 -27.34
C ALA A 430 11.03 -2.88 -28.09
N ASP A 431 9.83 -2.27 -28.05
CA ASP A 431 8.65 -2.70 -28.82
C ASP A 431 8.82 -2.56 -30.33
N VAL A 432 9.43 -1.46 -30.80
CA VAL A 432 9.85 -1.30 -32.20
C VAL A 432 10.77 -2.45 -32.58
N SER A 433 11.75 -2.76 -31.73
CA SER A 433 12.72 -3.80 -31.97
C SER A 433 12.10 -5.21 -32.07
N ARG A 434 10.98 -5.43 -31.38
CA ARG A 434 10.15 -6.66 -31.43
C ARG A 434 9.21 -6.70 -32.64
N GLY A 435 9.08 -5.59 -33.37
CA GLY A 435 8.12 -5.45 -34.48
C GLY A 435 6.67 -5.25 -34.03
N VAL A 436 6.44 -4.87 -32.77
CA VAL A 436 5.10 -4.58 -32.23
C VAL A 436 4.63 -3.18 -32.61
N LEU A 437 5.56 -2.22 -32.69
CA LEU A 437 5.29 -0.82 -32.99
C LEU A 437 5.70 -0.47 -34.43
N ASP A 438 4.77 0.03 -35.22
CA ASP A 438 5.01 0.48 -36.61
C ASP A 438 5.52 1.93 -36.67
N VAL A 439 5.82 2.41 -37.88
CA VAL A 439 6.39 3.76 -38.09
C VAL A 439 5.35 4.86 -37.83
N GLU A 440 4.07 4.59 -38.09
CA GLU A 440 2.99 5.55 -37.85
C GLU A 440 2.80 5.79 -36.35
N ARG A 441 2.75 4.72 -35.54
CA ARG A 441 2.71 4.85 -34.08
C ARG A 441 3.95 5.53 -33.50
N GLN A 442 5.13 5.29 -34.07
CA GLN A 442 6.34 6.03 -33.66
C GLN A 442 6.21 7.54 -33.90
N SER A 443 5.55 7.95 -34.98
CA SER A 443 5.25 9.37 -35.22
C SER A 443 4.23 9.92 -34.22
N GLN A 444 3.17 9.17 -33.91
CA GLN A 444 2.18 9.57 -32.90
C GLN A 444 2.79 9.73 -31.52
N ILE A 445 3.70 8.82 -31.13
CA ILE A 445 4.48 8.93 -29.90
C ILE A 445 5.31 10.22 -29.90
N LEU A 446 6.01 10.53 -31.00
CA LEU A 446 6.79 11.76 -31.13
C LEU A 446 5.90 13.01 -31.00
N ASP A 447 4.74 13.03 -31.64
CA ASP A 447 3.81 14.17 -31.58
C ASP A 447 3.28 14.35 -30.15
N THR A 448 2.93 13.26 -29.47
CA THR A 448 2.51 13.31 -28.05
C THR A 448 3.64 13.80 -27.15
N VAL A 449 4.87 13.32 -27.35
CA VAL A 449 6.02 13.83 -26.59
C VAL A 449 6.24 15.31 -26.85
N ARG A 450 6.10 15.81 -28.08
CA ARG A 450 6.22 17.25 -28.39
C ARG A 450 5.22 18.08 -27.58
N GLU A 451 3.98 17.63 -27.50
CA GLU A 451 2.95 18.30 -26.69
C GLU A 451 3.31 18.28 -25.19
N VAL A 452 3.77 17.14 -24.65
CA VAL A 452 4.27 17.06 -23.27
C VAL A 452 5.44 18.01 -23.01
N LEU A 453 6.39 18.14 -23.94
CA LEU A 453 7.50 19.08 -23.79
C LEU A 453 7.05 20.54 -23.85
N ASP A 454 6.02 20.86 -24.62
CA ASP A 454 5.42 22.20 -24.70
C ASP A 454 4.72 22.55 -23.39
N ASP A 455 3.94 21.62 -22.82
CA ASP A 455 3.28 21.79 -21.52
C ASP A 455 4.31 21.97 -20.39
N LEU A 456 5.43 21.24 -20.43
CA LEU A 456 6.52 21.36 -19.47
C LEU A 456 7.46 22.56 -19.71
N SER A 457 7.20 23.39 -20.72
CA SER A 457 8.10 24.47 -21.13
C SER A 457 8.25 25.58 -20.09
N ASP A 458 7.30 25.74 -19.16
CA ASP A 458 7.36 26.73 -18.09
C ASP A 458 8.18 26.25 -16.87
N HIS A 459 8.54 24.96 -16.79
CA HIS A 459 9.31 24.41 -15.67
C HIS A 459 10.82 24.67 -15.81
N ASP A 460 11.48 25.08 -14.73
CA ASP A 460 12.93 25.25 -14.68
C ASP A 460 13.65 23.93 -14.34
N ASP A 461 14.86 23.74 -14.87
CA ASP A 461 15.71 22.59 -14.51
C ASP A 461 16.50 22.86 -13.21
N LEU A 462 15.77 23.06 -12.12
CA LEU A 462 16.33 23.31 -10.79
C LEU A 462 15.78 22.31 -9.79
N LYS A 463 16.55 22.06 -8.73
CA LYS A 463 16.02 21.25 -7.62
C LYS A 463 14.87 22.02 -6.95
N PRO A 464 13.67 21.43 -6.83
CA PRO A 464 12.54 22.11 -6.21
C PRO A 464 12.90 22.53 -4.78
N THR A 465 12.67 23.80 -4.47
CA THR A 465 12.98 24.41 -3.16
C THR A 465 11.77 24.40 -2.23
N SER A 466 10.57 24.24 -2.80
CA SER A 466 9.32 24.06 -2.08
C SER A 466 9.31 22.69 -1.38
N GLY A 467 8.97 22.65 -0.09
CA GLY A 467 8.67 21.40 0.61
C GLY A 467 7.33 20.78 0.19
N GLU A 468 6.86 21.10 -1.02
CA GLU A 468 5.64 20.54 -1.59
C GLU A 468 5.94 19.12 -2.05
N MET A 469 5.24 18.19 -1.42
CA MET A 469 5.36 16.77 -1.70
C MET A 469 4.22 16.35 -2.61
N THR A 470 4.50 15.47 -3.57
CA THR A 470 3.42 14.88 -4.37
C THR A 470 2.50 14.06 -3.47
N GLN A 471 1.20 14.23 -3.65
CA GLN A 471 0.18 13.40 -3.02
C GLN A 471 -0.27 12.26 -3.93
N ASP A 472 0.22 12.25 -5.17
CA ASP A 472 -0.08 11.22 -6.15
C ASP A 472 0.76 9.98 -5.86
N ALA A 473 0.09 8.84 -5.68
CA ALA A 473 0.77 7.59 -5.30
C ALA A 473 1.69 7.05 -6.41
N GLU A 474 1.38 7.33 -7.68
CA GLU A 474 2.20 6.92 -8.81
C GLU A 474 3.46 7.77 -8.91
N ALA A 475 3.32 9.10 -8.84
CA ALA A 475 4.45 10.02 -8.82
C ALA A 475 5.32 9.85 -7.57
N GLY A 476 4.73 9.66 -6.39
CA GLY A 476 5.49 9.44 -5.15
C GLY A 476 6.32 8.14 -5.19
N ALA A 477 5.77 7.07 -5.77
CA ALA A 477 6.52 5.83 -5.95
C ALA A 477 7.60 5.94 -7.04
N ALA A 478 7.43 6.82 -8.02
CA ALA A 478 8.48 7.15 -8.99
C ALA A 478 9.68 7.77 -8.26
N VAL A 479 9.41 8.78 -7.42
CA VAL A 479 10.43 9.47 -6.62
C VAL A 479 11.15 8.52 -5.66
N ASP A 480 10.43 7.60 -5.02
CA ASP A 480 11.00 6.62 -4.09
C ASP A 480 11.85 5.52 -4.78
N GLN A 481 11.62 5.26 -6.07
CA GLN A 481 12.34 4.24 -6.84
C GLN A 481 13.61 4.75 -7.52
N THR A 482 13.72 6.07 -7.69
CA THR A 482 14.86 6.69 -8.37
C THR A 482 15.80 7.35 -7.36
N ASP A 483 17.08 6.96 -7.40
CA ASP A 483 18.08 7.53 -6.52
C ASP A 483 18.59 8.87 -7.10
N GLU A 484 18.05 10.00 -6.61
CA GLU A 484 18.62 11.34 -6.89
C GLU A 484 20.06 11.51 -6.35
N ALA A 485 20.55 10.52 -5.59
CA ALA A 485 21.72 10.59 -4.73
C ALA A 485 23.06 10.65 -5.47
N GLU A 486 23.11 10.41 -6.78
CA GLU A 486 24.31 10.63 -7.60
C GLU A 486 24.21 11.91 -8.43
N GLY A 487 24.20 13.03 -7.71
CA GLY A 487 24.61 14.33 -8.22
C GLY A 487 23.75 14.89 -9.34
N ALA A 488 22.46 14.53 -9.45
CA ALA A 488 21.52 14.89 -10.53
C ALA A 488 21.25 16.40 -10.73
N ALA A 489 21.43 17.23 -9.69
CA ALA A 489 20.94 18.60 -9.68
C ALA A 489 22.05 19.68 -9.68
N ASP A 490 22.88 19.75 -10.73
CA ASP A 490 23.88 20.82 -10.90
C ASP A 490 24.40 20.91 -12.35
N LEU A 491 23.51 21.05 -13.34
CA LEU A 491 23.95 21.55 -14.65
C LEU A 491 24.15 23.07 -14.54
N PRO A 492 25.29 23.64 -14.98
CA PRO A 492 25.53 25.07 -14.88
C PRO A 492 24.60 25.84 -15.82
N ILE A 493 24.00 26.93 -15.36
CA ILE A 493 23.30 27.89 -16.22
C ILE A 493 24.36 28.88 -16.74
N LEU A 494 24.58 28.88 -18.06
CA LEU A 494 25.56 29.76 -18.69
C LEU A 494 24.92 31.11 -19.04
N SER A 495 25.56 32.18 -18.61
CA SER A 495 25.28 33.54 -19.11
C SER A 495 25.94 33.77 -20.48
N GLU A 496 25.43 34.74 -21.25
CA GLU A 496 25.92 35.04 -22.60
C GLU A 496 27.45 35.29 -22.67
N ASP A 497 28.01 35.89 -21.61
CA ASP A 497 29.44 36.16 -21.46
C ASP A 497 30.28 34.90 -21.23
N GLN A 498 29.67 33.85 -20.66
CA GLN A 498 30.31 32.56 -20.40
C GLN A 498 30.23 31.61 -21.60
N ILE A 499 29.43 31.93 -22.62
CA ILE A 499 29.29 31.13 -23.83
C ILE A 499 30.34 31.56 -24.86
N ALA A 500 31.15 30.60 -25.33
CA ALA A 500 32.14 30.83 -26.37
C ALA A 500 31.49 31.34 -27.67
N GLU A 501 32.17 32.27 -28.37
CA GLU A 501 31.60 32.99 -29.53
C GLU A 501 31.09 32.06 -30.63
N ALA A 502 31.74 30.91 -30.84
CA ALA A 502 31.31 29.90 -31.81
C ALA A 502 29.95 29.26 -31.50
N PHE A 503 29.54 29.27 -30.24
CA PHE A 503 28.29 28.67 -29.74
C PHE A 503 27.16 29.68 -29.56
N ARG A 504 27.41 30.97 -29.81
CA ARG A 504 26.39 32.03 -29.71
C ARG A 504 25.45 31.99 -30.93
N GLY A 505 24.15 32.04 -30.64
CA GLY A 505 23.08 32.08 -31.64
C GLY A 505 22.39 30.73 -31.88
N GLU A 506 21.20 30.78 -32.49
CA GLU A 506 20.42 29.59 -32.81
C GLU A 506 21.12 28.71 -33.86
N GLY A 507 21.04 27.40 -33.67
CA GLY A 507 21.52 26.42 -34.66
C GLY A 507 23.03 26.15 -34.62
N ARG A 508 23.76 26.70 -33.64
CA ARG A 508 25.16 26.35 -33.39
C ARG A 508 25.33 24.95 -32.82
N ILE A 509 24.38 24.54 -31.97
CA ILE A 509 24.28 23.17 -31.46
C ILE A 509 23.13 22.47 -32.19
N VAL A 510 23.46 21.38 -32.88
CA VAL A 510 22.47 20.64 -33.67
C VAL A 510 22.39 19.21 -33.16
N LEU A 511 21.20 18.83 -32.70
CA LEU A 511 20.87 17.49 -32.24
C LEU A 511 20.21 16.76 -33.41
N ILE A 512 20.77 15.64 -33.84
CA ILE A 512 20.27 14.89 -35.00
C ILE A 512 19.78 13.54 -34.51
N ALA A 513 18.47 13.31 -34.66
CA ALA A 513 17.88 11.99 -34.53
C ALA A 513 18.54 11.04 -35.53
N ALA A 514 18.98 9.87 -35.11
CA ALA A 514 19.79 9.07 -36.02
C ALA A 514 19.01 8.10 -36.91
N GLN A 515 17.93 7.50 -36.39
CA GLN A 515 17.26 6.38 -37.07
C GLN A 515 15.73 6.46 -37.05
N SER A 516 15.14 6.99 -35.99
CA SER A 516 13.70 6.89 -35.73
C SER A 516 13.13 8.18 -35.13
N SER A 517 11.80 8.30 -35.18
CA SER A 517 11.06 9.37 -34.48
C SER A 517 11.26 9.32 -32.96
N LEU A 518 11.57 8.15 -32.39
CA LEU A 518 11.90 8.02 -30.98
C LEU A 518 13.26 8.64 -30.62
N ASP A 519 14.23 8.58 -31.56
CA ASP A 519 15.52 9.29 -31.39
C ASP A 519 15.32 10.81 -31.44
N GLU A 520 14.33 11.27 -32.20
CA GLU A 520 13.96 12.69 -32.28
C GLU A 520 13.30 13.18 -30.99
N ALA A 521 12.45 12.36 -30.38
CA ALA A 521 11.88 12.66 -29.06
C ALA A 521 12.99 12.85 -28.01
N ALA A 522 14.01 11.97 -28.00
CA ALA A 522 15.17 12.13 -27.13
C ALA A 522 15.98 13.41 -27.46
N ALA A 523 16.18 13.73 -28.74
CA ALA A 523 16.86 14.95 -29.16
C ALA A 523 16.10 16.23 -28.71
N LEU A 524 14.76 16.22 -28.74
CA LEU A 524 13.95 17.35 -28.28
C LEU A 524 14.08 17.58 -26.77
N MET A 525 14.09 16.52 -25.97
CA MET A 525 14.33 16.62 -24.52
C MET A 525 15.69 17.26 -24.21
N ILE A 526 16.76 16.85 -24.91
CA ILE A 526 18.10 17.47 -24.76
C ILE A 526 18.06 18.94 -25.16
N ALA A 527 17.38 19.27 -26.27
CA ALA A 527 17.30 20.64 -26.75
C ALA A 527 16.63 21.57 -25.73
N GLN A 528 15.55 21.10 -25.09
CA GLN A 528 14.84 21.85 -24.07
C GLN A 528 15.72 22.09 -22.83
N ILE A 529 16.39 21.06 -22.31
CA ILE A 529 17.31 21.22 -21.17
C ILE A 529 18.43 22.20 -21.52
N LEU A 530 19.08 22.06 -22.68
CA LEU A 530 20.11 23.01 -23.12
C LEU A 530 19.59 24.45 -23.19
N GLY A 531 18.37 24.66 -23.68
CA GLY A 531 17.70 25.95 -23.71
C GLY A 531 17.54 26.55 -22.31
N LYS A 532 17.14 25.75 -21.32
CA LYS A 532 17.02 26.14 -19.91
C LYS A 532 18.37 26.51 -19.28
N HIS A 533 19.47 25.98 -19.82
CA HIS A 533 20.85 26.27 -19.39
C HIS A 533 21.57 27.34 -20.24
N GLY A 534 20.85 28.06 -21.11
CA GLY A 534 21.37 29.19 -21.88
C GLY A 534 21.91 28.85 -23.27
N LEU A 535 21.80 27.60 -23.72
CA LEU A 535 22.27 27.15 -25.03
C LEU A 535 21.12 26.85 -25.99
N LEU A 536 21.06 27.59 -27.10
CA LEU A 536 20.02 27.40 -28.13
C LEU A 536 20.39 26.23 -29.05
N ALA A 537 19.84 25.05 -28.77
CA ALA A 537 20.03 23.84 -29.55
C ALA A 537 18.83 23.56 -30.47
N ARG A 538 19.09 23.02 -31.67
CA ARG A 538 18.04 22.63 -32.62
C ARG A 538 18.02 21.11 -32.83
N ALA A 539 16.90 20.48 -32.51
CA ALA A 539 16.65 19.08 -32.84
C ALA A 539 16.22 18.92 -34.30
N LEU A 540 16.75 17.91 -34.98
CA LEU A 540 16.52 17.62 -36.39
C LEU A 540 16.12 16.15 -36.61
N PRO A 541 15.21 15.89 -37.57
CA PRO A 541 14.67 14.55 -37.84
C PRO A 541 15.70 13.60 -38.48
N PRO A 542 15.42 12.27 -38.50
CA PRO A 542 16.38 11.26 -38.97
C PRO A 542 16.76 11.35 -40.45
N ASP A 543 15.91 11.95 -41.28
CA ASP A 543 16.20 12.14 -42.70
C ASP A 543 17.20 13.28 -42.99
N THR A 544 17.66 14.01 -41.97
CA THR A 544 18.68 15.07 -42.05
C THR A 544 20.01 14.56 -42.59
N LEU A 545 20.35 13.30 -42.32
CA LEU A 545 21.55 12.66 -42.86
C LEU A 545 21.43 12.33 -44.36
N SER A 546 20.31 12.61 -45.02
CA SER A 546 20.17 12.51 -46.48
C SER A 546 21.10 13.49 -47.22
N SER A 547 21.45 13.21 -48.49
CA SER A 547 22.46 14.00 -49.20
C SER A 547 22.06 15.46 -49.43
N ALA A 548 20.76 15.72 -49.61
CA ALA A 548 20.22 17.05 -49.82
C ALA A 548 20.24 17.87 -48.52
N LYS A 549 19.65 17.34 -47.44
CA LYS A 549 19.54 18.03 -46.14
C LYS A 549 20.88 18.22 -45.46
N LEU A 550 21.80 17.26 -45.58
CA LEU A 550 23.15 17.39 -45.05
C LEU A 550 23.93 18.56 -45.68
N SER A 551 23.68 18.86 -46.96
CA SER A 551 24.34 20.00 -47.63
C SER A 551 23.84 21.34 -47.09
N ALA A 552 22.55 21.43 -46.74
CA ALA A 552 21.99 22.61 -46.08
C ALA A 552 22.53 22.77 -44.64
N LEU A 553 22.71 21.66 -43.91
CA LEU A 553 23.31 21.67 -42.57
C LEU A 553 24.78 22.13 -42.60
N VAL A 554 25.55 21.76 -43.63
CA VAL A 554 26.93 22.25 -43.77
C VAL A 554 26.98 23.76 -43.98
N GLN A 555 25.97 24.34 -44.67
CA GLN A 555 25.89 25.78 -44.89
C GLN A 555 25.55 26.57 -43.62
N SER A 556 24.90 25.95 -42.63
CA SER A 556 24.58 26.61 -41.36
C SER A 556 25.76 26.63 -40.37
N GLU A 557 26.91 26.07 -40.74
CA GLU A 557 28.16 26.08 -39.94
C GLU A 557 27.94 25.78 -38.44
N PRO A 558 27.42 24.58 -38.09
CA PRO A 558 27.24 24.20 -36.70
C PRO A 558 28.60 24.13 -36.00
N ALA A 559 28.64 24.52 -34.73
CA ALA A 559 29.81 24.38 -33.86
C ALA A 559 29.91 22.97 -33.26
N LEU A 560 28.75 22.34 -33.04
CA LEU A 560 28.65 21.03 -32.40
C LEU A 560 27.47 20.26 -32.99
N ILE A 561 27.70 19.00 -33.36
CA ILE A 561 26.63 18.06 -33.68
C ILE A 561 26.57 16.97 -32.60
N CYS A 562 25.37 16.73 -32.09
CA CYS A 562 25.08 15.60 -31.23
C CYS A 562 24.20 14.60 -31.99
N LEU A 563 24.65 13.34 -32.06
CA LEU A 563 23.89 12.24 -32.68
C LEU A 563 23.15 11.46 -31.59
N CYS A 564 21.82 11.46 -31.66
CA CYS A 564 20.96 10.78 -30.69
C CYS A 564 20.56 9.39 -31.17
N TYR A 565 20.85 8.36 -30.37
CA TYR A 565 20.52 6.96 -30.62
C TYR A 565 19.87 6.35 -29.40
N LEU A 566 18.61 5.95 -29.53
CA LEU A 566 17.85 5.24 -28.52
C LEU A 566 17.87 3.72 -28.75
N SER A 567 17.95 3.27 -30.01
CA SER A 567 17.97 1.84 -30.38
C SER A 567 19.39 1.33 -30.69
N GLY A 568 19.84 0.30 -29.96
CA GLY A 568 21.22 -0.23 -30.05
C GLY A 568 21.51 -1.19 -31.20
N LYS A 569 20.57 -1.47 -32.11
CA LYS A 569 20.70 -2.62 -33.04
C LYS A 569 21.77 -2.48 -34.14
N SER A 570 22.46 -1.35 -34.30
CA SER A 570 23.52 -1.28 -35.33
C SER A 570 24.61 -0.24 -35.08
N GLY A 571 25.69 -0.65 -34.40
CA GLY A 571 26.95 0.10 -34.40
C GLY A 571 27.55 0.32 -35.80
N ALA A 572 27.05 -0.36 -36.84
CA ALA A 572 27.39 -0.06 -38.24
C ALA A 572 26.73 1.24 -38.73
N HIS A 573 25.47 1.48 -38.38
CA HIS A 573 24.74 2.70 -38.74
C HIS A 573 25.37 3.93 -38.08
N MET A 574 25.73 3.82 -36.78
CA MET A 574 26.43 4.86 -36.02
C MET A 574 27.76 5.24 -36.68
N ARG A 575 28.61 4.24 -36.99
CA ARG A 575 29.88 4.47 -37.70
C ARG A 575 29.69 5.11 -39.07
N TYR A 576 28.64 4.71 -39.80
CA TYR A 576 28.35 5.29 -41.11
C TYR A 576 27.95 6.77 -41.00
N ALA A 577 27.08 7.12 -40.04
CA ALA A 577 26.66 8.50 -39.80
C ALA A 577 27.86 9.40 -39.42
N ILE A 578 28.69 8.97 -38.48
CA ILE A 578 29.87 9.73 -38.04
C ILE A 578 30.87 9.89 -39.17
N LYS A 579 31.20 8.82 -39.91
CA LYS A 579 32.11 8.90 -41.07
C LYS A 579 31.60 9.86 -42.13
N ARG A 580 30.29 9.86 -42.36
CA ARG A 580 29.66 10.74 -43.35
C ARG A 580 29.72 12.21 -42.93
N LEU A 581 29.49 12.51 -41.65
CA LEU A 581 29.65 13.85 -41.10
C LEU A 581 31.11 14.31 -41.17
N ARG A 582 32.06 13.51 -40.68
CA ARG A 582 33.50 13.83 -40.74
C ARG A 582 34.01 14.05 -42.15
N ARG A 583 33.46 13.34 -43.15
CA ARG A 583 33.85 13.52 -44.57
C ARG A 583 33.43 14.88 -45.14
N ARG A 584 32.37 15.49 -44.60
CA ARG A 584 31.87 16.80 -45.03
C ARG A 584 32.35 17.94 -44.12
N MET A 585 32.57 17.65 -42.83
CA MET A 585 32.95 18.60 -41.79
C MET A 585 34.07 17.98 -40.92
N PRO A 586 35.35 18.05 -41.34
CA PRO A 586 36.44 17.32 -40.69
C PRO A 586 36.74 17.80 -39.27
N SER A 587 36.67 19.11 -39.03
CA SER A 587 37.02 19.77 -37.77
C SER A 587 35.86 19.92 -36.79
N LEU A 588 34.67 19.43 -37.14
CA LEU A 588 33.48 19.58 -36.31
C LEU A 588 33.52 18.67 -35.08
N ALA A 589 33.12 19.20 -33.92
CA ALA A 589 32.92 18.39 -32.72
C ALA A 589 31.65 17.55 -32.84
N ILE A 590 31.76 16.25 -32.54
CA ILE A 590 30.67 15.28 -32.60
C ILE A 590 30.54 14.58 -31.25
N ILE A 591 29.40 14.78 -30.59
CA ILE A 591 28.98 14.01 -29.41
C ILE A 591 28.04 12.89 -29.86
N LEU A 592 28.25 11.70 -29.31
CA LEU A 592 27.37 10.56 -29.52
C LEU A 592 26.55 10.29 -28.25
N ALA A 593 25.23 10.49 -28.33
CA ALA A 593 24.32 10.16 -27.24
C ALA A 593 23.68 8.80 -27.52
N SER A 594 24.12 7.76 -26.80
CA SER A 594 23.71 6.37 -27.01
C SER A 594 23.03 5.83 -25.76
N PHE A 595 21.71 5.86 -25.75
CA PHE A 595 20.87 5.51 -24.60
C PHE A 595 20.54 4.00 -24.49
N SER A 596 21.23 3.15 -25.27
CA SER A 596 21.01 1.70 -25.25
C SER A 596 21.80 1.04 -24.10
N PRO A 597 21.21 0.13 -23.31
CA PRO A 597 21.90 -0.58 -22.22
C PRO A 597 23.05 -1.47 -22.73
N GLU A 598 22.96 -1.95 -23.97
CA GLU A 598 24.02 -2.75 -24.61
C GLU A 598 25.27 -1.93 -24.97
N ALA A 599 25.21 -0.59 -24.86
CA ALA A 599 26.34 0.30 -25.13
C ALA A 599 27.36 0.39 -23.98
N ASN A 600 27.03 -0.14 -22.79
CA ASN A 600 27.86 -0.07 -21.58
C ASN A 600 29.04 -1.05 -21.51
N ALA A 601 29.56 -1.54 -22.64
CA ALA A 601 30.78 -2.33 -22.66
C ALA A 601 31.92 -1.52 -23.29
N ASP A 602 32.81 -0.98 -22.44
CA ASP A 602 34.21 -0.49 -22.53
C ASP A 602 34.99 -0.49 -23.88
N GLY A 603 34.34 -0.51 -25.04
CA GLY A 603 34.95 -0.67 -26.36
C GLY A 603 34.29 0.13 -27.49
N LEU A 604 33.28 0.95 -27.19
CA LEU A 604 32.59 1.77 -28.20
C LEU A 604 33.30 3.11 -28.47
N GLY A 605 34.00 3.70 -27.49
CA GLY A 605 34.68 5.00 -27.61
C GLY A 605 35.80 5.03 -28.67
N GLU A 606 36.72 4.06 -28.64
CA GLU A 606 37.82 4.01 -29.62
C GLU A 606 37.37 3.54 -31.02
N ALA A 607 36.22 2.87 -31.14
CA ALA A 607 35.76 2.24 -32.38
C ALA A 607 34.87 3.14 -33.27
N LEU A 608 34.38 4.28 -32.76
CA LEU A 608 33.30 5.07 -33.38
C LEU A 608 33.70 6.44 -33.95
N LEU A 609 34.93 6.94 -33.78
CA LEU A 609 35.40 8.24 -34.30
C LEU A 609 34.64 9.49 -33.77
N ALA A 610 33.82 9.35 -32.71
CA ALA A 610 33.19 10.47 -32.00
C ALA A 610 34.18 11.10 -31.01
N ASP A 611 34.03 12.40 -30.72
CA ASP A 611 34.90 13.10 -29.77
C ASP A 611 34.55 12.79 -28.31
N GLN A 612 33.29 12.44 -28.04
CA GLN A 612 32.77 12.06 -26.73
C GLN A 612 31.51 11.20 -26.91
N SER A 613 31.24 10.31 -25.96
CA SER A 613 30.04 9.46 -25.95
C SER A 613 29.40 9.49 -24.57
N GLU A 614 28.08 9.62 -24.54
CA GLU A 614 27.28 9.72 -23.32
C GLU A 614 26.11 8.75 -23.39
N THR A 615 25.69 8.22 -22.24
CA THR A 615 24.62 7.19 -22.14
C THR A 615 23.37 7.71 -21.45
N THR A 616 23.39 8.96 -20.98
CA THR A 616 22.27 9.65 -20.33
C THR A 616 22.03 11.01 -21.01
N LEU A 617 20.78 11.49 -21.01
CA LEU A 617 20.44 12.82 -21.52
C LEU A 617 21.21 13.89 -20.75
N ARG A 618 21.30 13.75 -19.42
CA ARG A 618 22.04 14.68 -18.58
C ARG A 618 23.53 14.68 -18.88
N GLY A 619 24.16 13.51 -19.03
CA GLY A 619 25.57 13.40 -19.43
C GLY A 619 25.80 14.09 -20.78
N THR A 620 24.86 13.92 -21.70
CA THR A 620 24.88 14.60 -23.00
C THR A 620 24.76 16.13 -22.86
N CYS A 621 23.83 16.62 -22.04
CA CYS A 621 23.67 18.06 -21.78
C CYS A 621 24.92 18.66 -21.15
N LYS A 622 25.51 17.98 -20.15
CA LYS A 622 26.76 18.38 -19.51
C LYS A 622 27.90 18.47 -20.52
N ALA A 623 28.08 17.46 -21.37
CA ALA A 623 29.11 17.46 -22.40
C ALA A 623 28.96 18.63 -23.40
N CYS A 624 27.71 18.99 -23.75
CA CYS A 624 27.43 20.16 -24.57
C CYS A 624 27.76 21.48 -23.85
N LEU A 625 27.38 21.61 -22.58
CA LEU A 625 27.63 22.79 -21.75
C LEU A 625 29.14 23.01 -21.52
N ASP A 626 29.87 21.96 -21.17
CA ASP A 626 31.32 22.01 -20.93
C ASP A 626 32.06 22.51 -22.19
N ARG A 627 31.66 22.03 -23.38
CA ARG A 627 32.26 22.46 -24.67
C ARG A 627 31.86 23.87 -25.11
N ALA A 628 30.68 24.34 -24.71
CA ALA A 628 30.22 25.68 -25.04
C ALA A 628 30.77 26.73 -24.06
N SER A 629 31.29 26.31 -22.91
CA SER A 629 31.85 27.21 -21.90
C SER A 629 33.15 27.88 -22.39
N ALA A 630 33.28 29.19 -22.22
CA ALA A 630 34.44 29.98 -22.64
C ALA A 630 35.68 29.75 -21.75
N ALA A 631 35.56 28.96 -20.68
CA ALA A 631 36.62 28.65 -19.73
C ALA A 631 37.35 27.33 -20.02
N GLY A 632 36.95 26.59 -21.07
CA GLY A 632 37.47 25.27 -21.46
C GLY A 632 38.40 25.26 -22.65
#